data_AF-A0A535EL76-F1
#
_entry.id   AF-A0A535EL76-F1
#
_cell.length_a   1.000
_cell.length_b   1.000
_cell.length_c   1.000
_cell.angle_alpha   90.00
_cell.angle_beta   90.00
_cell.angle_gamma   90.00
#
_symmetry.space_group_name_H-M   'P 1'
#
loop_
_entity.id
_entity.type
_entity.pdbx_description
1 polymer ?
#
loop_
_entity_poly.entity_id
_entity_poly.type
_entity_poly.pdbx_seq_one_letter_code
_entity_poly.pdbx_strand_id
1 'polypeptide(L)'
;MGSDTDRRTRTVSWDDPLAVLRAASGSTGLELLQQLIDERLPPPPIAMTLDFRLVEVSEGRAVFHGEPGEFLYNPIGSVHGGYAMTLLDSAMGCAIHSTLLAGETYTTLEAKVNF
;
A
#
# COMPACT_ATOMS: atom_id res chain seq x y z
N MET A 1 35.40 13.88 -14.47
CA MET A 1 34.13 13.44 -15.08
C MET A 1 33.87 12.02 -14.59
N GLY A 2 33.09 11.86 -13.53
CA GLY A 2 32.69 10.53 -13.06
C GLY A 2 31.79 9.87 -14.10
N SER A 3 32.09 8.62 -14.45
CA SER A 3 31.32 7.85 -15.44
C SER A 3 29.90 7.60 -14.92
N ASP A 4 28.90 7.65 -15.82
CA ASP A 4 27.45 7.42 -15.57
C ASP A 4 27.13 5.99 -15.07
N THR A 5 28.14 5.18 -14.73
CA THR A 5 28.05 3.76 -14.34
C THR A 5 27.63 3.52 -12.89
N ASP A 6 27.55 4.54 -12.04
CA ASP A 6 27.19 4.40 -10.61
C ASP A 6 25.73 4.82 -10.31
N ARG A 7 25.01 5.32 -11.33
CA ARG A 7 23.62 5.76 -11.18
C ARG A 7 22.69 4.57 -11.34
N ARG A 8 22.02 4.20 -10.26
CA ARG A 8 20.97 3.17 -10.25
C ARG A 8 19.60 3.83 -10.43
N THR A 9 18.73 3.20 -11.20
CA THR A 9 17.40 3.71 -11.52
C THR A 9 16.35 2.64 -11.32
N ARG A 10 15.15 3.03 -10.84
CA ARG A 10 13.96 2.18 -10.78
C ARG A 10 12.82 2.89 -11.52
N THR A 11 12.15 2.16 -12.40
CA THR A 11 10.95 2.63 -13.11
C THR A 11 9.75 1.90 -12.55
N VAL A 12 8.69 2.65 -12.26
CA VAL A 12 7.42 2.11 -11.73
C VAL A 12 6.31 2.52 -12.68
N SER A 13 5.36 1.61 -12.89
CA SER A 13 4.13 1.85 -13.64
C SER A 13 2.94 1.44 -12.79
N TRP A 14 1.79 2.07 -13.02
CA TRP A 14 0.55 1.79 -12.32
C TRP A 14 -0.63 2.00 -13.25
N ASP A 15 -1.73 1.30 -12.99
CA ASP A 15 -2.99 1.44 -13.71
C ASP A 15 -3.81 2.64 -13.18
N ASP A 16 -4.92 2.99 -13.84
CA ASP A 16 -5.79 4.09 -13.40
C ASP A 16 -6.27 3.89 -11.94
N PRO A 17 -5.82 4.71 -10.97
CA PRO A 17 -6.18 4.54 -9.56
C PRO A 17 -7.67 4.81 -9.31
N LEU A 18 -8.35 5.51 -10.22
CA LEU A 18 -9.78 5.76 -10.11
C LEU A 18 -10.64 4.53 -10.44
N ALA A 19 -10.05 3.45 -10.99
CA ALA A 19 -10.77 2.20 -11.21
C ALA A 19 -11.37 1.63 -9.91
N VAL A 20 -10.61 1.68 -8.81
CA VAL A 20 -11.07 1.23 -7.49
C VAL A 20 -12.23 2.08 -6.99
N LEU A 21 -12.13 3.41 -7.13
CA LEU A 21 -13.20 4.33 -6.73
C LEU A 21 -14.50 4.06 -7.50
N ARG A 22 -14.41 3.77 -8.81
CA ARG A 22 -15.58 3.44 -9.63
C ARG A 22 -16.19 2.09 -9.22
N ALA A 23 -15.35 1.11 -8.86
CA ALA A 23 -15.79 -0.20 -8.38
C ALA A 23 -16.37 -0.19 -6.95
N ALA A 24 -16.06 0.85 -6.16
CA ALA A 24 -16.53 0.98 -4.78
C ALA A 24 -18.05 1.15 -4.65
N SER A 25 -18.76 1.54 -5.72
CA SER A 25 -20.21 1.71 -5.67
C SER A 25 -20.91 0.37 -5.41
N GLY A 26 -21.54 0.25 -4.25
CA GLY A 26 -22.33 -0.93 -3.86
C GLY A 26 -21.51 -2.10 -3.29
N SER A 27 -20.19 -1.99 -3.18
CA SER A 27 -19.34 -2.99 -2.54
C SER A 27 -19.03 -2.60 -1.10
N THR A 28 -18.98 -3.58 -0.19
CA THR A 28 -18.39 -3.40 1.13
C THR A 28 -16.88 -3.22 1.03
N GLY A 29 -16.26 -2.70 2.09
CA GLY A 29 -14.81 -2.55 2.12
C GLY A 29 -14.06 -3.88 2.03
N LEU A 30 -14.57 -4.93 2.69
CA LEU A 30 -13.99 -6.27 2.60
C LEU A 30 -14.01 -6.81 1.17
N GLU A 31 -15.14 -6.69 0.47
CA GLU A 31 -15.26 -7.14 -0.91
C GLU A 31 -14.26 -6.44 -1.80
N LEU A 32 -14.09 -5.11 -1.66
CA LEU A 32 -13.10 -4.34 -2.43
C LEU A 32 -11.67 -4.81 -2.19
N LEU A 33 -11.28 -5.02 -0.93
CA LEU A 33 -9.95 -5.50 -0.57
C LEU A 33 -9.71 -6.92 -1.10
N GLN A 34 -10.73 -7.78 -1.11
CA GLN A 34 -10.65 -9.11 -1.73
C GLN A 34 -10.46 -9.01 -3.24
N GLN A 35 -11.13 -8.07 -3.93
CA GLN A 35 -10.91 -7.88 -5.38
C GLN A 35 -9.48 -7.42 -5.70
N LEU A 36 -8.84 -6.67 -4.79
CA LEU A 36 -7.43 -6.29 -4.91
C LEU A 36 -6.50 -7.49 -4.76
N ILE A 37 -6.77 -8.40 -3.82
CA ILE A 37 -6.00 -9.65 -3.66
C ILE A 37 -6.20 -10.57 -4.86
N ASP A 38 -7.43 -10.66 -5.38
CA ASP A 38 -7.78 -11.46 -6.56
C ASP A 38 -7.31 -10.83 -7.89
N GLU A 39 -6.61 -9.70 -7.84
CA GLU A 39 -6.14 -8.93 -9.02
C GLU A 39 -7.27 -8.51 -9.99
N ARG A 40 -8.51 -8.47 -9.52
CA ARG A 40 -9.67 -7.96 -10.28
C ARG A 40 -9.73 -6.44 -10.29
N LEU A 41 -9.11 -5.80 -9.30
CA LEU A 41 -8.88 -4.37 -9.22
C LEU A 41 -7.37 -4.08 -9.17
N PRO A 42 -6.91 -2.96 -9.77
CA PRO A 42 -5.50 -2.64 -9.74
C PRO A 42 -5.07 -2.20 -8.33
N PRO A 43 -3.85 -2.54 -7.89
CA PRO A 43 -3.31 -2.07 -6.63
C PRO A 43 -3.12 -0.55 -6.65
N PRO A 44 -3.13 0.12 -5.48
CA PRO A 44 -2.91 1.56 -5.43
C PRO A 44 -1.47 1.89 -5.85
N PRO A 45 -1.22 3.02 -6.55
CA PRO A 45 0.12 3.36 -7.06
C PRO A 45 1.22 3.42 -6.00
N ILE A 46 0.87 3.74 -4.74
CA ILE A 46 1.82 3.74 -3.62
C ILE A 46 2.39 2.34 -3.33
N ALA A 47 1.59 1.28 -3.50
CA ALA A 47 2.01 -0.10 -3.33
C ALA A 47 3.06 -0.49 -4.38
N MET A 48 2.86 -0.05 -5.63
CA MET A 48 3.85 -0.22 -6.71
C MET A 48 5.10 0.63 -6.47
N THR A 49 4.94 1.86 -5.97
CA THR A 49 6.04 2.78 -5.71
C THR A 49 6.95 2.29 -4.58
N LEU A 50 6.38 1.68 -3.56
CA LEU A 50 7.10 1.25 -2.36
C LEU A 50 7.35 -0.27 -2.30
N ASP A 51 7.02 -1.04 -3.35
CA ASP A 51 7.16 -2.50 -3.39
C ASP A 51 6.52 -3.20 -2.18
N PHE A 52 5.23 -2.95 -1.96
CA PHE A 52 4.42 -3.72 -1.02
C PHE A 52 3.08 -4.15 -1.64
N ARG A 53 2.43 -5.13 -1.03
CA ARG A 53 1.10 -5.61 -1.45
C ARG A 53 0.29 -6.15 -0.27
N LEU A 54 -1.03 -6.04 -0.37
CA LEU A 54 -1.98 -6.74 0.49
C LEU A 54 -1.97 -8.23 0.10
N VAL A 55 -1.78 -9.14 1.05
CA VAL A 55 -1.67 -10.59 0.79
C VAL A 55 -2.77 -11.41 1.46
N GLU A 56 -3.42 -10.86 2.48
CA GLU A 56 -4.52 -11.51 3.18
C GLU A 56 -5.46 -10.45 3.74
N VAL A 57 -6.77 -10.69 3.69
CA VAL A 57 -7.77 -9.85 4.34
C VAL A 57 -8.92 -10.69 4.87
N SER A 58 -9.38 -10.34 6.06
CA SER A 58 -10.64 -10.78 6.65
C SER A 58 -11.25 -9.60 7.40
N GLU A 59 -12.47 -9.74 7.92
CA GLU A 59 -13.08 -8.69 8.74
C GLU A 59 -12.18 -8.33 9.94
N GLY A 60 -11.81 -7.06 10.05
CA GLY A 60 -10.95 -6.51 11.10
C GLY A 60 -9.46 -6.88 10.98
N ARG A 61 -9.01 -7.48 9.88
CA ARG A 61 -7.62 -7.93 9.74
C ARG A 61 -7.12 -7.81 8.30
N ALA A 62 -5.95 -7.19 8.12
CA ALA A 62 -5.24 -7.12 6.86
C ALA A 62 -3.76 -7.43 7.04
N VAL A 63 -3.16 -8.21 6.14
CA VAL A 63 -1.73 -8.52 6.13
C VAL A 63 -1.10 -7.97 4.87
N PHE A 64 -0.01 -7.25 5.06
CA PHE A 64 0.81 -6.72 3.98
C PHE A 64 2.16 -7.41 3.95
N HIS A 65 2.62 -7.70 2.74
CA HIS A 65 4.00 -8.10 2.49
C HIS A 65 4.72 -6.95 1.80
N GLY A 66 5.90 -6.60 2.32
CA GLY A 66 6.75 -5.56 1.77
C GLY A 66 8.13 -6.10 1.39
N GLU A 67 8.64 -5.70 0.24
CA GLU A 67 9.93 -6.12 -0.32
C GLU A 67 10.85 -4.89 -0.53
N PRO A 68 11.34 -4.26 0.56
CA PRO A 68 12.06 -3.00 0.45
C PRO A 68 13.45 -3.18 -0.19
N GLY A 69 13.68 -2.45 -1.28
CA GLY A 69 15.00 -2.34 -1.92
C GLY A 69 15.78 -1.10 -1.49
N GLU A 70 16.98 -0.95 -2.05
CA GLU A 70 17.89 0.18 -1.73
C GLU A 70 17.30 1.57 -2.01
N PHE A 71 16.32 1.64 -2.91
CA PHE A 71 15.59 2.86 -3.22
C PHE A 71 14.70 3.34 -2.04
N LEU A 72 14.57 2.54 -0.97
CA LEU A 72 13.85 2.87 0.26
C LEU A 72 14.78 3.02 1.47
N TYR A 73 16.09 3.03 1.26
CA TYR A 73 17.03 3.19 2.36
C TYR A 73 17.12 4.64 2.83
N ASN A 74 17.39 4.81 4.11
CA ASN A 74 17.81 6.07 4.70
C ASN A 74 19.33 6.32 4.42
N PRO A 75 19.88 7.48 4.80
CA PRO A 75 21.29 7.80 4.53
C PRO A 75 22.32 6.86 5.18
N ILE A 76 21.93 6.04 6.17
CA ILE A 76 22.82 5.09 6.83
C ILE A 76 22.70 3.66 6.26
N GLY A 77 21.92 3.47 5.19
CA GLY A 77 21.82 2.22 4.46
C GLY A 77 20.85 1.20 5.03
N SER A 78 19.95 1.59 5.94
CA SER A 78 18.85 0.74 6.41
C SER A 78 17.51 1.21 5.85
N VAL A 79 16.50 0.33 5.86
CA VAL A 79 15.14 0.69 5.41
C VAL A 79 14.63 1.91 6.19
N HIS A 80 14.15 2.92 5.48
CA HIS A 80 13.67 4.16 6.08
C HIS A 80 12.46 3.88 6.99
N GLY A 81 12.44 4.44 8.21
CA GLY A 81 11.32 4.22 9.15
C GLY A 81 9.96 4.65 8.58
N GLY A 82 9.95 5.64 7.70
CA GLY A 82 8.75 6.03 6.94
C GLY A 82 8.16 4.92 6.07
N TYR A 83 8.97 4.01 5.51
CA TYR A 83 8.44 2.85 4.78
C TYR A 83 7.68 1.91 5.72
N ALA A 84 8.28 1.59 6.87
CA ALA A 84 7.62 0.77 7.89
C ALA A 84 6.34 1.44 8.41
N MET A 85 6.35 2.76 8.61
CA MET A 85 5.17 3.53 8.98
C MET A 85 4.06 3.46 7.91
N THR A 86 4.40 3.61 6.63
CA THR A 86 3.43 3.46 5.53
C THR A 86 2.84 2.06 5.45
N LEU A 87 3.65 1.02 5.67
CA LEU A 87 3.17 -0.37 5.68
C LEU A 87 2.20 -0.61 6.84
N LEU A 88 2.52 -0.07 8.03
CA LEU A 88 1.66 -0.15 9.22
C LEU A 88 0.34 0.63 9.02
N ASP A 89 0.40 1.85 8.49
CA ASP A 89 -0.79 2.65 8.18
C ASP A 89 -1.69 1.94 7.16
N SER A 90 -1.09 1.34 6.11
CA SER A 90 -1.83 0.54 5.12
C SER A 90 -2.52 -0.66 5.75
N ALA A 91 -1.82 -1.40 6.62
CA ALA A 91 -2.37 -2.56 7.31
C ALA A 91 -3.51 -2.18 8.27
N MET A 92 -3.31 -1.17 9.13
CA MET A 92 -4.33 -0.70 10.06
C MET A 92 -5.53 -0.09 9.34
N GLY A 93 -5.27 0.72 8.32
CA GLY A 93 -6.31 1.30 7.47
C GLY A 93 -7.15 0.23 6.78
N CYS A 94 -6.52 -0.77 6.15
CA CYS A 94 -7.26 -1.86 5.49
C CYS A 94 -7.99 -2.77 6.48
N ALA A 95 -7.45 -2.95 7.70
CA ALA A 95 -8.17 -3.66 8.75
C ALA A 95 -9.48 -2.93 9.12
N ILE A 96 -9.46 -1.59 9.26
CA ILE A 96 -10.67 -0.79 9.46
C ILE A 96 -11.58 -0.83 8.23
N HIS A 97 -11.01 -0.63 7.03
CA HIS A 97 -11.77 -0.64 5.78
C HIS A 97 -12.53 -1.96 5.60
N SER A 98 -11.92 -3.09 5.98
CA SER A 98 -12.58 -4.41 5.90
C SER A 98 -13.86 -4.54 6.74
N THR A 99 -14.13 -3.62 7.67
CA THR A 99 -15.37 -3.62 8.46
C THR A 99 -16.43 -2.67 7.93
N LEU A 100 -16.13 -1.90 6.88
CA LEU A 100 -17.03 -0.87 6.36
C LEU A 100 -18.12 -1.45 5.46
N LEU A 101 -19.34 -0.98 5.69
CA LEU A 101 -20.47 -1.21 4.79
C LEU A 101 -20.34 -0.35 3.53
N ALA A 102 -21.10 -0.71 2.50
CA ALA A 102 -21.12 0.04 1.24
C ALA A 102 -21.50 1.51 1.47
N GLY A 103 -20.67 2.43 0.95
CA GLY A 103 -20.86 3.88 1.07
C GLY A 103 -20.29 4.51 2.33
N GLU A 104 -19.77 3.72 3.28
CA GLU A 104 -19.04 4.26 4.43
C GLU A 104 -17.60 4.65 4.02
N THR A 105 -17.05 5.65 4.70
CA THR A 105 -15.68 6.14 4.44
C THR A 105 -14.95 6.40 5.75
N TYR A 106 -13.62 6.41 5.68
CA TYR A 106 -12.75 6.66 6.83
C TYR A 106 -11.48 7.37 6.35
N THR A 107 -10.72 7.91 7.29
CA THR A 107 -9.40 8.48 7.03
C THR A 107 -8.53 8.35 8.27
N THR A 108 -7.22 8.21 8.08
CA THR A 108 -6.25 8.25 9.18
C THR A 108 -6.15 9.69 9.70
N LEU A 109 -6.50 9.90 10.96
CA LEU A 109 -6.33 11.21 11.64
C LEU A 109 -4.96 11.34 12.32
N GLU A 110 -4.47 10.25 12.90
CA GLU A 110 -3.19 10.19 13.61
C GLU A 110 -2.60 8.78 13.46
N ALA A 111 -1.26 8.71 13.42
CA ALA A 111 -0.52 7.47 13.53
C ALA A 111 0.72 7.68 14.41
N LYS A 112 1.03 6.71 15.27
CA LYS A 112 2.20 6.72 16.15
C LYS A 112 2.91 5.38 16.09
N VAL A 113 4.20 5.41 15.79
CA VAL A 113 5.05 4.21 15.72
C VAL A 113 6.20 4.35 16.70
N ASN A 114 6.62 3.24 17.30
CA ASN A 114 7.89 3.16 18.01
C ASN A 114 8.80 2.22 17.20
N PHE A 115 10.03 2.65 16.94
CA PHE A 115 11.05 1.90 16.22
C PHE A 115 12.18 1.48 17.17
#